data_AF-A0A9E6CG31-F1
#
_entry.id   AF-A0A9E6CG31-F1
#
_cell.length_a   1.000
_cell.length_b   1.000
_cell.length_c   1.000
_cell.angle_alpha   90.00
_cell.angle_beta   90.00
_cell.angle_gamma   90.00
#
_symmetry.space_group_name_H-M   'P 1'
#
loop_
_entity.id
_entity.type
_entity.pdbx_description
1 polymer ?
#
loop_
_entity_poly.entity_id
_entity_poly.type
_entity_poly.pdbx_seq_one_letter_code
_entity_poly.pdbx_strand_id
1 'polypeptide(L)'
;MILIDTHCHLDFPDFDQERDAVIERAKDSGVAYIINIGSSVEGSKSSVGLAKKNPIIYATVGVHPHYAKDCKGKVPGELKVLAGEKKVVAIGEVGLDYYRNLSPKDLQKRLFIDFIRLAKENNLPLVIHTREAHADTLKILKDEFANEPIKGVMHCFSADEEYLKECLEMGLHISFTCNITFKNAKRLRALASKVPIERLLLETDAPFLAPQNFRGKRNEPSYLTYLVEELSRIYALSAEDIARITTHNAKRLFGLPLEEESRIVYPIRESLYINITNRCTNKCNFCVRNSTDFVKGHNLKLDKEPSADEIMRAVKDPSKYREIVFCGYGEPTLRLDVVKEVAGKLKKKGLSVRMVTNGEGNLIHKRSIAGELKGLIDKVSVSLNVDTREQFDKVCKSEFGPGGFDKVKEFIKECKDAGIKVEVTFLDLPGVDLKRCKRIAEEELKVDFRLRRYNVVG
;
A
#
# COMPACT_ATOMS: atom_id res chain seq x y z
N MET A 1 4.95 12.23 -12.06
CA MET A 1 4.79 11.23 -10.97
C MET A 1 5.98 11.38 -10.03
N ILE A 2 5.85 10.97 -8.75
CA ILE A 2 6.95 10.91 -7.79
C ILE A 2 7.23 9.43 -7.51
N LEU A 3 8.49 9.02 -7.59
CA LEU A 3 8.93 7.65 -7.40
C LEU A 3 10.08 7.56 -6.40
N ILE A 4 10.24 6.39 -5.79
CA ILE A 4 11.38 6.05 -4.94
C ILE A 4 11.93 4.71 -5.43
N ASP A 5 13.21 4.68 -5.79
CA ASP A 5 13.94 3.45 -6.04
C ASP A 5 14.45 2.92 -4.70
N THR A 6 13.84 1.84 -4.19
CA THR A 6 14.15 1.33 -2.85
C THR A 6 15.40 0.44 -2.80
N HIS A 7 16.00 0.11 -3.94
CA HIS A 7 17.19 -0.75 -4.00
C HIS A 7 18.02 -0.48 -5.25
N CYS A 8 19.16 0.18 -5.09
CA CYS A 8 20.09 0.48 -6.17
C CYS A 8 21.55 0.49 -5.66
N HIS A 9 22.51 0.15 -6.53
CA HIS A 9 23.95 0.12 -6.23
C HIS A 9 24.72 1.16 -7.06
N LEU A 10 24.41 2.45 -6.91
CA LEU A 10 25.13 3.54 -7.60
C LEU A 10 26.59 3.67 -7.15
N ASP A 11 26.96 3.10 -6.01
CA ASP A 11 28.34 3.04 -5.51
C ASP A 11 29.22 2.07 -6.31
N PHE A 12 28.64 1.24 -7.18
CA PHE A 12 29.41 0.28 -7.96
C PHE A 12 30.24 0.96 -9.06
N PRO A 13 31.39 0.35 -9.44
CA PRO A 13 32.26 0.88 -10.50
C PRO A 13 31.58 1.04 -11.85
N ASP A 14 30.52 0.26 -12.12
CA ASP A 14 29.69 0.34 -13.33
C ASP A 14 29.17 1.75 -13.61
N PHE A 15 29.09 2.62 -12.59
CA PHE A 15 28.59 3.99 -12.70
C PHE A 15 29.69 5.05 -12.61
N ASP A 16 30.96 4.72 -12.39
CA ASP A 16 32.01 5.70 -12.04
C ASP A 16 32.14 6.85 -13.04
N GLN A 17 32.00 6.58 -14.34
CA GLN A 17 32.17 7.58 -15.39
C GLN A 17 30.97 8.51 -15.59
N GLU A 18 29.79 8.14 -15.08
CA GLU A 18 28.54 8.84 -15.41
C GLU A 18 27.52 8.92 -14.27
N ARG A 19 27.94 8.63 -13.03
CA ARG A 19 27.08 8.55 -11.85
C ARG A 19 26.18 9.78 -11.70
N ASP A 20 26.76 10.98 -11.83
CA ASP A 20 25.99 12.23 -11.70
C ASP A 20 24.96 12.37 -12.83
N ALA A 21 25.31 11.98 -14.06
CA ALA A 21 24.38 11.99 -15.18
C ALA A 21 23.25 10.96 -15.02
N VAL A 22 23.52 9.80 -14.42
CA VAL A 22 22.50 8.79 -14.07
C VAL A 22 21.55 9.33 -13.01
N ILE A 23 22.07 10.02 -12.00
CA ILE A 23 21.27 10.66 -10.94
C ILE A 23 20.36 11.74 -11.54
N GLU A 24 20.85 12.56 -12.48
CA GLU A 24 20.00 13.56 -13.16
C GLU A 24 18.91 12.89 -14.01
N ARG A 25 19.23 11.85 -14.80
CA ARG A 25 18.21 11.08 -15.54
C ARG A 25 17.13 10.50 -14.64
N ALA A 26 17.51 10.03 -13.44
CA ALA A 26 16.55 9.54 -12.46
C ALA A 26 15.60 10.66 -12.01
N LYS A 27 16.12 11.84 -11.68
CA LYS A 27 15.30 13.01 -11.31
C LYS A 27 14.34 13.42 -12.43
N ASP A 28 14.84 13.49 -13.67
CA ASP A 28 14.05 13.86 -14.85
C ASP A 28 12.90 12.87 -15.10
N SER A 29 13.08 11.59 -14.76
CA SER A 29 12.02 10.57 -14.81
C SER A 29 11.06 10.58 -13.62
N GLY A 30 11.25 11.47 -12.65
CA GLY A 30 10.41 11.60 -11.45
C GLY A 30 10.86 10.75 -10.25
N VAL A 31 12.06 10.17 -10.26
CA VAL A 31 12.64 9.50 -9.08
C VAL A 31 13.12 10.56 -8.09
N ALA A 32 12.35 10.76 -7.03
CA ALA A 32 12.62 11.77 -6.01
C ALA A 32 13.62 11.30 -4.96
N TYR A 33 13.67 9.99 -4.69
CA TYR A 33 14.65 9.40 -3.76
C TYR A 33 15.19 8.07 -4.28
N ILE A 34 16.44 7.79 -3.94
CA ILE A 34 17.12 6.52 -4.22
C ILE A 34 17.69 6.01 -2.90
N ILE A 35 17.41 4.75 -2.56
CA ILE A 35 18.03 4.06 -1.44
C ILE A 35 19.21 3.26 -1.99
N ASN A 36 20.41 3.78 -1.75
CA ASN A 36 21.65 3.16 -2.21
C ASN A 36 22.12 2.08 -1.23
N ILE A 37 22.48 0.92 -1.76
CA ILE A 37 22.59 -0.30 -0.95
C ILE A 37 24.05 -0.63 -0.63
N GLY A 38 24.37 -0.61 0.67
CA GLY A 38 25.64 -1.12 1.19
C GLY A 38 25.68 -2.64 1.19
N SER A 39 26.48 -3.25 0.31
CA SER A 39 26.59 -4.72 0.16
C SER A 39 27.89 -5.31 0.73
N SER A 40 28.81 -4.48 1.19
CA SER A 40 30.06 -4.85 1.85
C SER A 40 30.49 -3.75 2.84
N VAL A 41 31.59 -3.93 3.56
CA VAL A 41 32.12 -2.88 4.45
C VAL A 41 32.46 -1.61 3.67
N GLU A 42 33.22 -1.75 2.58
CA GLU A 42 33.60 -0.62 1.74
C GLU A 42 32.41 -0.09 0.92
N GLY A 43 31.52 -0.97 0.44
CA GLY A 43 30.28 -0.56 -0.22
C GLY A 43 29.36 0.24 0.70
N SER A 44 29.24 -0.15 1.97
CA SER A 44 28.48 0.60 2.98
C SER A 44 29.10 1.99 3.23
N LYS A 45 30.42 2.09 3.35
CA LYS A 45 31.11 3.39 3.47
C LYS A 45 30.88 4.27 2.23
N SER A 46 31.00 3.69 1.04
CA SER A 46 30.78 4.38 -0.23
C SER A 46 29.34 4.87 -0.36
N SER A 47 28.37 4.01 -0.05
CA SER A 47 26.94 4.33 -0.06
C SER A 47 26.61 5.49 0.89
N VAL A 48 27.11 5.46 2.13
CA VAL A 48 26.95 6.57 3.08
C VAL A 48 27.62 7.84 2.58
N GLY A 49 28.83 7.74 2.02
CA GLY A 49 29.53 8.89 1.41
C GLY A 49 28.74 9.52 0.26
N LEU A 50 28.13 8.69 -0.59
CA LEU A 50 27.29 9.12 -1.70
C LEU A 50 26.01 9.83 -1.20
N ALA A 51 25.36 9.26 -0.18
CA ALA A 51 24.16 9.82 0.44
C ALA A 51 24.42 11.17 1.14
N LYS A 52 25.62 11.36 1.72
CA LYS A 52 26.02 12.65 2.32
C LYS A 52 26.19 13.75 1.27
N LYS A 53 26.60 13.40 0.04
CA LYS A 53 26.84 14.35 -1.06
C LYS A 53 25.57 14.66 -1.87
N ASN A 54 24.55 13.81 -1.79
CA ASN A 54 23.37 13.90 -2.66
C ASN A 54 22.06 13.97 -1.84
N PRO A 55 21.26 15.04 -1.98
CA PRO A 55 20.06 15.23 -1.17
C PRO A 55 18.99 14.15 -1.41
N ILE A 56 18.93 13.61 -2.64
CA ILE A 56 17.95 12.58 -3.02
C ILE A 56 18.40 11.15 -2.67
N ILE A 57 19.65 10.95 -2.24
CA ILE A 57 20.16 9.62 -1.92
C ILE A 57 20.10 9.41 -0.41
N TYR A 58 19.61 8.23 -0.03
CA TYR A 58 19.75 7.65 1.30
C TYR A 58 20.58 6.37 1.18
N ALA A 59 21.12 5.90 2.29
CA ALA A 59 21.99 4.73 2.32
C ALA A 59 21.42 3.62 3.20
N THR A 60 21.82 2.40 2.90
CA THR A 60 21.78 1.28 3.84
C THR A 60 23.19 0.90 4.24
N VAL A 61 23.32 0.21 5.38
CA VAL A 61 24.59 -0.39 5.80
C VAL A 61 24.40 -1.88 6.02
N GLY A 62 25.28 -2.68 5.47
CA GLY A 62 25.11 -4.13 5.45
C GLY A 62 26.30 -4.84 4.81
N VAL A 63 26.24 -6.17 4.88
CA VAL A 63 27.18 -7.05 4.20
C VAL A 63 26.37 -8.18 3.59
N HIS A 64 26.40 -8.27 2.27
CA HIS A 64 25.73 -9.28 1.49
C HIS A 64 26.22 -10.69 1.90
N PRO A 65 25.36 -11.72 1.92
CA PRO A 65 25.74 -13.09 2.33
C PRO A 65 27.00 -13.63 1.66
N HIS A 66 27.33 -13.17 0.45
CA HIS A 66 28.54 -13.59 -0.26
C HIS A 66 29.84 -13.27 0.49
N TYR A 67 29.87 -12.18 1.26
CA TYR A 67 31.04 -11.69 1.99
C TYR A 67 31.03 -12.08 3.48
N ALA A 68 30.15 -12.99 3.89
CA ALA A 68 30.01 -13.35 5.31
C ALA A 68 31.28 -13.96 5.93
N LYS A 69 32.09 -14.65 5.11
CA LYS A 69 33.39 -15.19 5.52
C LYS A 69 34.41 -14.12 5.89
N ASP A 70 34.39 -12.98 5.19
CA ASP A 70 35.35 -11.87 5.38
C ASP A 70 35.10 -11.17 6.73
N CYS A 71 33.84 -11.19 7.19
CA CYS A 71 33.43 -10.65 8.48
C CYS A 71 33.43 -11.71 9.61
N LYS A 72 33.84 -12.96 9.33
CA LYS A 72 33.82 -14.08 10.28
C LYS A 72 32.45 -14.27 10.97
N GLY A 73 31.37 -13.97 10.27
CA GLY A 73 30.00 -14.13 10.77
C GLY A 73 29.58 -13.10 11.83
N LYS A 74 30.23 -11.94 11.94
CA LYS A 74 29.90 -10.87 12.88
C LYS A 74 29.88 -9.51 12.19
N VAL A 75 29.03 -8.60 12.65
CA VAL A 75 28.97 -7.24 12.14
C VAL A 75 30.28 -6.50 12.46
N PRO A 76 30.98 -5.96 11.45
CA PRO A 76 32.16 -5.13 11.67
C PRO A 76 31.84 -3.88 12.50
N GLY A 77 32.72 -3.52 13.44
CA GLY A 77 32.49 -2.41 14.37
C GLY A 77 32.24 -1.07 13.67
N GLU A 78 32.90 -0.83 12.55
CA GLU A 78 32.71 0.37 11.73
C GLU A 78 31.27 0.51 11.19
N LEU A 79 30.62 -0.60 10.85
CA LEU A 79 29.22 -0.57 10.37
C LEU A 79 28.23 -0.28 11.50
N LYS A 80 28.57 -0.63 12.75
CA LYS A 80 27.76 -0.24 13.91
C LYS A 80 27.75 1.27 14.11
N VAL A 81 28.88 1.93 13.86
CA VAL A 81 28.98 3.40 13.90
C VAL A 81 28.21 4.02 12.74
N LEU A 82 28.38 3.52 11.52
CA LEU A 82 27.68 4.04 10.34
C LEU A 82 26.16 3.87 10.43
N ALA A 83 25.65 2.83 11.10
CA ALA A 83 24.21 2.63 11.29
C ALA A 83 23.52 3.81 12.01
N GLY A 84 24.25 4.59 12.81
CA GLY A 84 23.72 5.79 13.48
C GLY A 84 23.71 7.07 12.63
N GLU A 85 24.20 7.03 11.39
CA GLU A 85 24.25 8.21 10.52
C GLU A 85 22.87 8.62 10.02
N LYS A 86 22.59 9.94 9.99
CA LYS A 86 21.25 10.49 9.65
C LYS A 86 20.69 10.04 8.30
N LYS A 87 21.57 9.78 7.32
CA LYS A 87 21.21 9.38 5.96
C LYS A 87 21.12 7.85 5.81
N VAL A 88 21.41 7.07 6.85
CA VAL A 88 21.22 5.63 6.87
C VAL A 88 19.81 5.31 7.32
N VAL A 89 19.06 4.62 6.46
CA VAL A 89 17.61 4.40 6.63
C VAL A 89 17.23 2.93 6.76
N ALA A 90 18.19 2.01 6.62
CA ALA A 90 17.97 0.58 6.80
C ALA A 90 19.30 -0.16 7.08
N ILE A 91 19.17 -1.35 7.66
CA ILE A 91 20.23 -2.36 7.68
C ILE A 91 20.03 -3.30 6.51
N GLY A 92 21.03 -3.37 5.63
CA GLY A 92 20.96 -4.14 4.41
C GLY A 92 22.01 -3.69 3.40
N GLU A 93 22.30 -4.47 2.37
CA GLU A 93 21.66 -5.75 2.06
C GLU A 93 22.25 -6.88 2.91
N VAL A 94 21.38 -7.64 3.57
CA VAL A 94 21.74 -8.75 4.47
C VAL A 94 20.81 -9.93 4.22
N GLY A 95 21.22 -11.14 4.59
CA GLY A 95 20.36 -12.32 4.44
C GLY A 95 21.16 -13.56 4.05
N LEU A 96 20.58 -14.41 3.20
CA LEU A 96 21.12 -15.73 2.85
C LEU A 96 21.08 -15.99 1.34
N ASP A 97 22.19 -16.46 0.77
CA ASP A 97 22.27 -16.93 -0.62
C ASP A 97 22.93 -18.30 -0.67
N TYR A 98 22.11 -19.33 -0.93
CA TYR A 98 22.56 -20.73 -1.10
C TYR A 98 22.71 -21.13 -2.56
N TYR A 99 22.32 -20.28 -3.49
CA TYR A 99 22.48 -20.51 -4.92
C TYR A 99 23.93 -20.28 -5.36
N ARG A 100 24.50 -19.11 -5.04
CA ARG A 100 25.92 -18.83 -5.28
C ARG A 100 26.80 -19.40 -4.18
N ASN A 101 26.31 -19.40 -2.94
CA ASN A 101 26.93 -20.01 -1.76
C ASN A 101 28.42 -19.65 -1.59
N LEU A 102 28.80 -18.38 -1.83
CA LEU A 102 30.20 -17.92 -1.84
C LEU A 102 30.84 -17.80 -0.43
N SER A 103 30.02 -17.96 0.61
CA SER A 103 30.43 -18.05 2.01
C SER A 103 29.72 -19.22 2.70
N PRO A 104 30.34 -19.90 3.67
CA PRO A 104 29.71 -20.99 4.44
C PRO A 104 28.38 -20.59 5.06
N LYS A 105 27.37 -21.47 4.97
CA LYS A 105 26.01 -21.22 5.47
C LYS A 105 25.98 -20.75 6.92
N ASP A 106 26.77 -21.38 7.80
CA ASP A 106 26.82 -20.99 9.22
C ASP A 106 27.39 -19.58 9.45
N LEU A 107 28.25 -19.09 8.57
CA LEU A 107 28.74 -17.71 8.63
C LEU A 107 27.68 -16.73 8.10
N GLN A 108 26.96 -17.09 7.03
CA GLN A 108 25.84 -16.28 6.54
C GLN A 108 24.74 -16.14 7.61
N LYS A 109 24.33 -17.25 8.24
CA LYS A 109 23.31 -17.27 9.31
C LYS A 109 23.73 -16.40 10.50
N ARG A 110 24.96 -16.59 11.01
CA ARG A 110 25.46 -15.80 12.14
C ARG A 110 25.53 -14.31 11.82
N LEU A 111 26.00 -13.95 10.64
CA LEU A 111 26.08 -12.55 10.22
C LEU A 111 24.68 -11.93 10.08
N PHE A 112 23.74 -12.66 9.48
CA PHE A 112 22.37 -12.19 9.32
C PHE A 112 21.70 -11.95 10.68
N ILE A 113 21.83 -12.88 11.63
CA ILE A 113 21.35 -12.73 13.01
C ILE A 113 21.96 -11.48 13.67
N ASP A 114 23.27 -11.27 13.54
CA ASP A 114 23.96 -10.14 14.17
C ASP A 114 23.53 -8.78 13.56
N PHE A 115 23.23 -8.74 12.26
CA PHE A 115 22.63 -7.55 11.62
C PHE A 115 21.17 -7.33 12.01
N ILE A 116 20.36 -8.38 12.19
CA ILE A 116 19.00 -8.24 12.72
C ILE A 116 19.03 -7.55 14.09
N ARG A 117 19.98 -7.93 14.95
CA ARG A 117 20.17 -7.31 16.26
C ARG A 117 20.58 -5.85 16.15
N LEU A 118 21.53 -5.52 15.27
CA LEU A 118 21.90 -4.13 14.99
C LEU A 118 20.70 -3.30 14.48
N ALA A 119 19.86 -3.86 13.62
CA ALA A 119 18.66 -3.20 13.11
C ALA A 119 17.68 -2.88 14.24
N LYS A 120 17.46 -3.83 15.16
CA LYS A 120 16.62 -3.63 16.36
C LYS A 120 17.20 -2.56 17.28
N GLU A 121 18.51 -2.58 17.54
CA GLU A 121 19.21 -1.59 18.38
C GLU A 121 19.04 -0.16 17.85
N ASN A 122 18.98 0.02 16.52
CA ASN A 122 18.86 1.33 15.89
C ASN A 122 17.42 1.65 15.43
N ASN A 123 16.44 0.77 15.68
CA ASN A 123 15.07 0.88 15.16
C ASN A 123 15.02 1.12 13.63
N LEU A 124 15.93 0.49 12.89
CA LEU A 124 16.02 0.57 11.44
C LEU A 124 15.32 -0.65 10.80
N PRO A 125 14.65 -0.48 9.64
CA PRO A 125 14.12 -1.59 8.89
C PRO A 125 15.24 -2.45 8.27
N LEU A 126 14.90 -3.69 7.90
CA LEU A 126 15.79 -4.61 7.17
C LEU A 126 15.55 -4.56 5.65
N VAL A 127 16.63 -4.63 4.86
CA VAL A 127 16.59 -4.97 3.43
C VAL A 127 17.18 -6.37 3.26
N ILE A 128 16.31 -7.34 2.96
CA ILE A 128 16.60 -8.78 3.12
C ILE A 128 16.76 -9.46 1.77
N HIS A 129 17.97 -9.96 1.52
CA HIS A 129 18.29 -10.86 0.43
C HIS A 129 17.97 -12.30 0.79
N THR A 130 17.28 -13.02 -0.09
CA THR A 130 17.15 -14.46 0.05
C THR A 130 17.17 -15.15 -1.31
N ARG A 131 18.00 -16.19 -1.44
CA ARG A 131 18.04 -17.01 -2.65
C ARG A 131 18.33 -18.46 -2.33
N GLU A 132 17.38 -19.34 -2.67
CA GLU A 132 17.42 -20.77 -2.35
C GLU A 132 17.64 -21.07 -0.85
N ALA A 133 17.31 -20.12 0.02
CA ALA A 133 17.52 -20.16 1.46
C ALA A 133 16.25 -19.79 2.26
N HIS A 134 15.08 -19.94 1.63
CA HIS A 134 13.79 -19.47 2.13
C HIS A 134 13.45 -20.00 3.53
N ALA A 135 13.55 -21.31 3.76
CA ALA A 135 13.21 -21.93 5.04
C ALA A 135 14.08 -21.41 6.21
N ASP A 136 15.40 -21.33 6.00
CA ASP A 136 16.33 -20.79 7.00
C ASP A 136 16.10 -19.29 7.24
N THR A 137 15.76 -18.54 6.19
CA THR A 137 15.43 -17.11 6.30
C THR A 137 14.19 -16.91 7.17
N LEU A 138 13.09 -17.63 6.92
CA LEU A 138 11.88 -17.55 7.74
C LEU A 138 12.16 -17.95 9.18
N LYS A 139 12.91 -19.04 9.38
CA LYS A 139 13.23 -19.53 10.73
C LYS A 139 13.97 -18.45 11.54
N ILE A 140 15.03 -17.87 10.96
CA ILE A 140 15.82 -16.83 11.64
C ILE A 140 14.96 -15.61 11.96
N LEU A 141 14.13 -15.15 11.02
CA LEU A 141 13.26 -14.00 11.22
C LEU A 141 12.23 -14.26 12.32
N LYS A 142 11.56 -15.43 12.31
CA LYS A 142 10.59 -15.81 13.34
C LYS A 142 11.24 -15.91 14.73
N ASP A 143 12.43 -16.49 14.81
CA ASP A 143 13.16 -16.66 16.07
C ASP A 143 13.60 -15.30 16.64
N GLU A 144 14.25 -14.44 15.85
CA GLU A 144 14.80 -13.16 16.33
C GLU A 144 13.73 -12.08 16.58
N PHE A 145 12.55 -12.20 15.98
CA PHE A 145 11.42 -11.29 16.21
C PHE A 145 10.31 -11.91 17.08
N ALA A 146 10.44 -13.15 17.54
CA ALA A 146 9.44 -13.83 18.38
C ALA A 146 8.01 -13.77 17.80
N ASN A 147 7.88 -13.82 16.47
CA ASN A 147 6.63 -13.64 15.71
C ASN A 147 5.97 -12.24 15.82
N GLU A 148 6.70 -11.23 16.29
CA GLU A 148 6.27 -9.83 16.19
C GLU A 148 6.42 -9.30 14.75
N PRO A 149 5.60 -8.30 14.34
CA PRO A 149 5.71 -7.70 13.01
C PRO A 149 7.09 -7.09 12.73
N ILE A 150 7.64 -7.41 11.57
CA ILE A 150 8.98 -7.01 11.14
C ILE A 150 8.90 -5.76 10.26
N LYS A 151 9.69 -4.74 10.60
CA LYS A 151 9.96 -3.62 9.71
C LYS A 151 11.04 -4.05 8.71
N GLY A 152 10.64 -4.36 7.48
CA GLY A 152 11.61 -4.69 6.44
C GLY A 152 10.99 -4.93 5.09
N VAL A 153 11.85 -5.23 4.12
CA VAL A 153 11.49 -5.60 2.75
C VAL A 153 12.25 -6.86 2.35
N MET A 154 11.54 -7.79 1.71
CA MET A 154 12.16 -8.84 0.91
C MET A 154 12.44 -8.25 -0.47
N HIS A 155 13.71 -7.90 -0.72
CA HIS A 155 14.06 -7.25 -1.98
C HIS A 155 14.10 -8.25 -3.14
N CYS A 156 13.95 -7.76 -4.38
CA CYS A 156 13.96 -8.52 -5.62
C CYS A 156 13.22 -9.87 -5.52
N PHE A 157 11.97 -9.83 -5.06
CA PHE A 157 11.25 -11.04 -4.67
C PHE A 157 11.03 -12.02 -5.84
N SER A 158 11.47 -13.27 -5.69
CA SER A 158 11.38 -14.29 -6.74
C SER A 158 11.03 -15.70 -6.25
N ALA A 159 10.42 -15.82 -5.07
CA ALA A 159 10.12 -17.10 -4.43
C ALA A 159 8.76 -17.72 -4.89
N ASP A 160 8.16 -18.57 -4.07
CA ASP A 160 6.80 -19.09 -4.27
C ASP A 160 5.76 -18.34 -3.42
N GLU A 161 4.51 -18.76 -3.57
CA GLU A 161 3.35 -18.16 -2.90
C GLU A 161 3.29 -18.48 -1.40
N GLU A 162 3.76 -19.66 -1.00
CA GLU A 162 3.80 -20.05 0.41
C GLU A 162 4.78 -19.13 1.17
N TYR A 163 5.98 -18.95 0.61
CA TYR A 163 6.95 -18.01 1.15
C TYR A 163 6.43 -16.57 1.15
N LEU A 164 5.72 -16.14 0.09
CA LEU A 164 5.10 -14.81 0.04
C LEU A 164 4.11 -14.60 1.20
N LYS A 165 3.24 -15.59 1.43
CA LYS A 165 2.23 -15.53 2.48
C LYS A 165 2.90 -15.37 3.86
N GLU A 166 3.90 -16.18 4.15
CA GLU A 166 4.67 -16.11 5.40
C GLU A 166 5.34 -14.74 5.58
N CYS A 167 5.94 -14.18 4.52
CA CYS A 167 6.55 -12.85 4.56
C CYS A 167 5.52 -11.74 4.88
N LEU A 168 4.35 -11.79 4.24
CA LEU A 168 3.28 -10.82 4.46
C LEU A 168 2.67 -10.93 5.87
N GLU A 169 2.54 -12.15 6.40
CA GLU A 169 2.08 -12.40 7.78
C GLU A 169 3.06 -11.84 8.81
N MET A 170 4.37 -11.93 8.55
CA MET A 170 5.40 -11.27 9.36
C MET A 170 5.44 -9.75 9.19
N GLY A 171 4.61 -9.15 8.32
CA GLY A 171 4.50 -7.71 8.13
C GLY A 171 5.53 -7.09 7.18
N LEU A 172 6.31 -7.92 6.48
CA LEU A 172 7.32 -7.46 5.52
C LEU A 172 6.69 -6.84 4.27
N HIS A 173 7.40 -5.88 3.69
CA HIS A 173 7.14 -5.39 2.34
C HIS A 173 7.79 -6.32 1.31
N ILE A 174 7.28 -6.26 0.09
CA ILE A 174 7.76 -7.03 -1.06
C ILE A 174 8.07 -6.03 -2.16
N SER A 175 9.28 -6.08 -2.70
CA SER A 175 9.65 -5.29 -3.87
C SER A 175 9.89 -6.19 -5.08
N PHE A 176 9.72 -5.60 -6.26
CA PHE A 176 10.01 -6.24 -7.53
C PHE A 176 10.92 -5.34 -8.35
N THR A 177 11.77 -5.96 -9.17
CA THR A 177 12.62 -5.27 -10.14
C THR A 177 11.99 -5.28 -11.53
N CYS A 178 12.68 -4.67 -12.49
CA CYS A 178 12.26 -4.61 -13.88
C CYS A 178 12.22 -5.97 -14.60
N ASN A 179 12.71 -7.06 -13.98
CA ASN A 179 12.61 -8.41 -14.54
C ASN A 179 11.15 -8.90 -14.71
N ILE A 180 10.20 -8.28 -14.01
CA ILE A 180 8.76 -8.54 -14.16
C ILE A 180 8.25 -8.20 -15.57
N THR A 181 8.93 -7.29 -16.27
CA THR A 181 8.63 -6.91 -17.66
C THR A 181 9.05 -7.99 -18.68
N PHE A 182 9.83 -9.00 -18.26
CA PHE A 182 10.31 -10.01 -19.20
C PHE A 182 9.18 -10.85 -19.78
N LYS A 183 9.30 -11.22 -21.07
CA LYS A 183 8.27 -12.00 -21.78
C LYS A 183 7.88 -13.29 -21.02
N ASN A 184 8.85 -13.98 -20.43
CA ASN A 184 8.68 -15.23 -19.70
C ASN A 184 8.34 -15.08 -18.20
N ALA A 185 8.28 -13.87 -17.64
CA ALA A 185 8.03 -13.64 -16.21
C ALA A 185 6.56 -13.82 -15.77
N LYS A 186 5.82 -14.76 -16.39
CA LYS A 186 4.39 -15.02 -16.11
C LYS A 186 4.16 -15.37 -14.64
N ARG A 187 5.00 -16.26 -14.07
CA ARG A 187 4.93 -16.66 -12.66
C ARG A 187 5.14 -15.46 -11.72
N LEU A 188 6.11 -14.61 -12.04
CA LEU A 188 6.42 -13.43 -11.24
C LEU A 188 5.28 -12.42 -11.24
N ARG A 189 4.64 -12.17 -12.40
CA ARG A 189 3.45 -11.32 -12.50
C ARG A 189 2.25 -11.86 -11.72
N ALA A 190 2.03 -13.18 -11.80
CA ALA A 190 0.99 -13.83 -11.01
C ALA A 190 1.24 -13.71 -9.50
N LEU A 191 2.50 -13.75 -9.07
CA LEU A 191 2.89 -13.56 -7.67
C LEU A 191 2.72 -12.11 -7.22
N ALA A 192 3.15 -11.15 -8.04
CA ALA A 192 2.94 -9.72 -7.80
C ALA A 192 1.45 -9.39 -7.58
N SER A 193 0.53 -9.95 -8.38
CA SER A 193 -0.92 -9.72 -8.19
C SER A 193 -1.49 -10.17 -6.83
N LYS A 194 -0.74 -10.97 -6.07
CA LYS A 194 -1.12 -11.46 -4.74
C LYS A 194 -0.60 -10.59 -3.61
N VAL A 195 0.36 -9.71 -3.89
CA VAL A 195 0.91 -8.76 -2.91
C VAL A 195 -0.11 -7.64 -2.68
N PRO A 196 -0.56 -7.37 -1.44
CA PRO A 196 -1.35 -6.18 -1.14
C PRO A 196 -0.60 -4.92 -1.59
N ILE A 197 -1.25 -4.01 -2.29
CA ILE A 197 -0.56 -2.83 -2.88
C ILE A 197 0.08 -1.94 -1.81
N GLU A 198 -0.43 -1.97 -0.57
CA GLU A 198 0.10 -1.29 0.62
C GLU A 198 1.41 -1.92 1.15
N ARG A 199 1.79 -3.09 0.64
CA ARG A 199 3.04 -3.79 0.96
C ARG A 199 4.02 -3.83 -0.21
N LEU A 200 3.63 -3.27 -1.36
CA LEU A 200 4.45 -3.24 -2.56
C LEU A 200 5.45 -2.09 -2.50
N LEU A 201 6.69 -2.37 -2.91
CA LEU A 201 7.74 -1.38 -3.14
C LEU A 201 8.31 -1.53 -4.57
N LEU A 202 8.94 -0.45 -5.05
CA LEU A 202 9.53 -0.39 -6.39
C LEU A 202 11.04 -0.33 -6.26
N GLU A 203 11.74 -1.12 -7.07
CA GLU A 203 13.20 -1.04 -7.15
C GLU A 203 13.72 -1.33 -8.56
N THR A 204 14.95 -0.91 -8.82
CA THR A 204 15.66 -1.30 -10.03
C THR A 204 16.62 -2.46 -9.80
N ASP A 205 17.25 -2.53 -8.63
CA ASP A 205 18.44 -3.37 -8.37
C ASP A 205 19.58 -3.04 -9.35
N ALA A 206 19.64 -1.77 -9.81
CA ALA A 206 20.65 -1.35 -10.76
C ALA A 206 22.07 -1.50 -10.17
N PRO A 207 23.05 -2.00 -10.94
CA PRO A 207 23.07 -2.10 -12.41
C PRO A 207 22.42 -3.35 -13.01
N PHE A 208 21.83 -4.24 -12.21
CA PHE A 208 21.28 -5.51 -12.64
C PHE A 208 19.84 -5.41 -13.15
N LEU A 209 19.37 -6.45 -13.85
CA LEU A 209 17.95 -6.68 -14.14
C LEU A 209 17.23 -5.56 -14.92
N ALA A 210 17.91 -4.95 -15.89
CA ALA A 210 17.32 -3.96 -16.80
C ALA A 210 16.02 -4.48 -17.45
N PRO A 211 15.01 -3.61 -17.68
CA PRO A 211 13.71 -3.99 -18.22
C PRO A 211 13.81 -4.61 -19.61
N GLN A 212 12.72 -5.24 -20.06
CA GLN A 212 12.68 -6.03 -21.29
C GLN A 212 13.17 -5.29 -22.54
N ASN A 213 12.94 -3.97 -22.65
CA ASN A 213 13.40 -3.16 -23.78
C ASN A 213 14.92 -2.88 -23.76
N PHE A 214 15.56 -3.06 -22.61
CA PHE A 214 17.00 -2.83 -22.37
C PHE A 214 17.69 -4.11 -21.88
N ARG A 215 17.10 -5.27 -22.11
CA ARG A 215 17.64 -6.55 -21.62
C ARG A 215 19.06 -6.76 -22.13
N GLY A 216 19.98 -7.07 -21.21
CA GLY A 216 21.40 -7.24 -21.49
C GLY A 216 22.22 -5.95 -21.45
N LYS A 217 21.58 -4.79 -21.25
CA LYS A 217 22.26 -3.51 -20.95
C LYS A 217 22.27 -3.26 -19.43
N ARG A 218 23.09 -2.31 -19.00
CA ARG A 218 23.13 -1.82 -17.61
C ARG A 218 21.76 -1.21 -17.24
N ASN A 219 21.24 -1.58 -16.08
CA ASN A 219 20.05 -0.95 -15.52
C ASN A 219 20.40 0.39 -14.86
N GLU A 220 19.41 1.25 -14.65
CA GLU A 220 19.56 2.50 -13.93
C GLU A 220 18.22 2.94 -13.29
N PRO A 221 18.25 3.80 -12.25
CA PRO A 221 17.05 4.20 -11.51
C PRO A 221 15.92 4.80 -12.36
N SER A 222 16.25 5.46 -13.49
CA SER A 222 15.25 6.04 -14.39
C SER A 222 14.30 5.01 -15.01
N TYR A 223 14.72 3.74 -15.06
CA TYR A 223 13.95 2.64 -15.62
C TYR A 223 12.82 2.14 -14.70
N LEU A 224 12.72 2.69 -13.49
CA LEU A 224 11.60 2.41 -12.57
C LEU A 224 10.24 2.73 -13.19
N THR A 225 10.19 3.66 -14.15
CA THR A 225 9.00 3.99 -14.94
C THR A 225 8.42 2.78 -15.69
N TYR A 226 9.26 1.90 -16.23
CA TYR A 226 8.82 0.66 -16.89
C TYR A 226 8.21 -0.34 -15.90
N LEU A 227 8.73 -0.39 -14.67
CA LEU A 227 8.16 -1.21 -13.61
C LEU A 227 6.77 -0.70 -13.21
N VAL A 228 6.61 0.62 -13.07
CA VAL A 228 5.31 1.25 -12.78
C VAL A 228 4.27 0.89 -13.84
N GLU A 229 4.61 1.00 -15.13
CA GLU A 229 3.69 0.66 -16.22
C GLU A 229 3.23 -0.81 -16.18
N GLU A 230 4.11 -1.74 -15.86
CA GLU A 230 3.76 -3.16 -15.77
C GLU A 230 2.87 -3.43 -14.56
N LEU A 231 3.18 -2.83 -13.40
CA LEU A 231 2.38 -2.97 -12.19
C LEU A 231 1.00 -2.32 -12.31
N SER A 232 0.87 -1.20 -13.03
CA SER A 232 -0.42 -0.58 -13.33
C SER A 232 -1.38 -1.54 -14.02
N ARG A 233 -0.86 -2.36 -14.97
CA ARG A 233 -1.66 -3.40 -15.65
C ARG A 233 -2.04 -4.52 -14.69
N ILE A 234 -1.09 -4.98 -13.86
CA ILE A 234 -1.30 -6.09 -12.92
C ILE A 234 -2.37 -5.73 -11.87
N TYR A 235 -2.33 -4.52 -11.34
CA TYR A 235 -3.23 -4.07 -10.26
C TYR A 235 -4.51 -3.36 -10.74
N ALA A 236 -4.65 -3.14 -12.06
CA ALA A 236 -5.71 -2.32 -12.63
C ALA A 236 -5.82 -0.95 -11.93
N LEU A 237 -4.68 -0.27 -11.84
CA LEU A 237 -4.51 1.06 -11.24
C LEU A 237 -3.80 1.98 -12.25
N SER A 238 -4.02 3.28 -12.15
CA SER A 238 -3.25 4.25 -12.94
C SER A 238 -1.77 4.23 -12.55
N ALA A 239 -0.90 4.76 -13.41
CA ALA A 239 0.54 4.90 -13.09
C ALA A 239 0.73 5.84 -11.89
N GLU A 240 -0.07 6.90 -11.82
CA GLU A 240 -0.12 7.83 -10.69
C GLU A 240 -0.52 7.14 -9.38
N ASP A 241 -1.50 6.23 -9.41
CA ASP A 241 -1.89 5.46 -8.24
C ASP A 241 -0.75 4.55 -7.75
N ILE A 242 -0.12 3.80 -8.66
CA ILE A 242 1.03 2.94 -8.31
C ILE A 242 2.15 3.78 -7.71
N ALA A 243 2.55 4.85 -8.38
CA ALA A 243 3.61 5.75 -7.94
C ALA A 243 3.33 6.33 -6.55
N ARG A 244 2.11 6.83 -6.32
CA ARG A 244 1.71 7.45 -5.06
C ARG A 244 1.60 6.43 -3.92
N ILE A 245 1.03 5.24 -4.15
CA ILE A 245 0.93 4.20 -3.11
C ILE A 245 2.32 3.69 -2.72
N THR A 246 3.13 3.30 -3.70
CA THR A 246 4.46 2.72 -3.44
C THR A 246 5.43 3.73 -2.84
N THR A 247 5.36 5.00 -3.26
CA THR A 247 6.10 6.10 -2.62
C THR A 247 5.69 6.26 -1.15
N HIS A 248 4.38 6.22 -0.85
CA HIS A 248 3.90 6.28 0.53
C HIS A 248 4.42 5.10 1.36
N ASN A 249 4.37 3.88 0.82
CA ASN A 249 4.88 2.68 1.49
C ASN A 249 6.38 2.80 1.77
N ALA A 250 7.18 3.21 0.78
CA ALA A 250 8.63 3.39 0.92
C ALA A 250 8.96 4.44 1.98
N LYS A 251 8.31 5.61 1.92
CA LYS A 251 8.51 6.68 2.91
C LYS A 251 8.18 6.21 4.32
N ARG A 252 7.10 5.44 4.52
CA ARG A 252 6.74 4.86 5.82
C ARG A 252 7.75 3.82 6.31
N LEU A 253 8.21 2.93 5.44
CA LEU A 253 9.15 1.87 5.83
C LEU A 253 10.50 2.48 6.25
N PHE A 254 11.03 3.39 5.43
CA PHE A 254 12.38 3.93 5.57
C PHE A 254 12.44 5.27 6.35
N GLY A 255 11.33 5.71 6.94
CA GLY A 255 11.29 6.95 7.73
C GLY A 255 11.63 8.21 6.93
N LEU A 256 11.31 8.23 5.64
CA LEU A 256 11.56 9.39 4.77
C LEU A 256 10.45 10.44 4.94
N PRO A 257 10.70 11.72 4.55
CA PRO A 257 9.70 12.79 4.69
C PRO A 257 8.35 12.45 4.02
N LEU A 258 7.30 12.31 4.84
CA LEU A 258 5.92 12.05 4.41
C LEU A 258 5.13 13.35 4.25
N GLU A 259 4.29 13.41 3.22
CA GLU A 259 3.26 14.44 3.15
C GLU A 259 2.09 14.03 4.03
N GLU A 260 1.78 14.86 5.02
CA GLU A 260 0.68 14.63 5.95
C GLU A 260 -0.56 15.46 5.64
N GLU A 261 -0.58 16.18 4.51
CA GLU A 261 -1.70 17.05 4.14
C GLU A 261 -3.01 16.25 4.02
N SER A 262 -4.03 16.68 4.78
CA SER A 262 -5.36 16.08 4.74
C SER A 262 -6.03 16.28 3.38
N ARG A 263 -6.73 15.26 2.89
CA ARG A 263 -7.41 15.30 1.59
C ARG A 263 -8.94 15.30 1.75
N ILE A 264 -9.55 16.42 1.37
CA ILE A 264 -11.01 16.53 1.18
C ILE A 264 -11.43 15.78 -0.09
N VAL A 265 -10.66 15.92 -1.16
CA VAL A 265 -10.92 15.29 -2.46
C VAL A 265 -9.68 14.54 -2.90
N TYR A 266 -9.86 13.31 -3.39
CA TYR A 266 -8.75 12.46 -3.81
C TYR A 266 -9.16 11.52 -4.97
N PRO A 267 -8.30 11.34 -5.98
CA PRO A 267 -8.58 10.42 -7.08
C PRO A 267 -8.11 9.00 -6.75
N ILE A 268 -8.88 8.00 -7.17
CA ILE A 268 -8.42 6.61 -7.26
C ILE A 268 -8.96 6.04 -8.57
N ARG A 269 -8.07 5.52 -9.43
CA ARG A 269 -8.43 5.11 -10.80
C ARG A 269 -9.12 6.25 -11.54
N GLU A 270 -10.31 5.99 -12.10
CA GLU A 270 -11.11 6.93 -12.87
C GLU A 270 -12.18 7.65 -12.02
N SER A 271 -12.18 7.47 -10.70
CA SER A 271 -13.19 8.05 -9.79
C SER A 271 -12.58 9.14 -8.90
N LEU A 272 -13.35 10.20 -8.66
CA LEU A 272 -12.99 11.25 -7.71
C LEU A 272 -13.76 11.08 -6.40
N TYR A 273 -13.05 10.90 -5.30
CA TYR A 273 -13.65 10.65 -4.00
C TYR A 273 -13.73 11.94 -3.19
N ILE A 274 -14.82 12.10 -2.43
CA ILE A 274 -15.07 13.22 -1.54
C ILE A 274 -15.22 12.70 -0.12
N ASN A 275 -14.30 13.14 0.74
CA ASN A 275 -14.25 12.86 2.17
C ASN A 275 -14.76 14.08 2.95
N ILE A 276 -15.84 13.90 3.73
CA ILE A 276 -16.57 15.02 4.33
C ILE A 276 -16.68 14.97 5.85
N THR A 277 -16.27 13.86 6.48
CA THR A 277 -16.33 13.69 7.93
C THR A 277 -15.37 12.59 8.40
N ASN A 278 -14.84 12.74 9.61
CA ASN A 278 -14.10 11.68 10.30
C ASN A 278 -15.01 10.78 11.17
N ARG A 279 -16.27 11.19 11.35
CA ARG A 279 -17.25 10.53 12.23
C ARG A 279 -17.92 9.37 11.52
N CYS A 280 -18.29 8.34 12.26
CA CYS A 280 -19.13 7.24 11.77
C CYS A 280 -19.81 6.60 12.97
N THR A 281 -21.05 6.18 12.76
CA THR A 281 -21.92 5.53 13.74
C THR A 281 -21.49 4.09 14.04
N ASN A 282 -20.70 3.48 13.15
CA ASN A 282 -20.11 2.16 13.37
C ASN A 282 -18.69 2.24 13.95
N LYS A 283 -18.39 1.30 14.85
CA LYS A 283 -17.05 1.05 15.42
C LYS A 283 -16.52 -0.31 14.95
N CYS A 284 -16.48 -0.50 13.63
CA CYS A 284 -16.12 -1.79 13.05
C CYS A 284 -14.70 -2.20 13.47
N ASN A 285 -14.50 -3.47 13.82
CA ASN A 285 -13.17 -3.99 14.17
C ASN A 285 -12.16 -3.89 13.02
N PHE A 286 -12.62 -4.01 11.78
CA PHE A 286 -11.81 -3.98 10.56
C PHE A 286 -11.61 -2.57 9.98
N CYS A 287 -12.16 -1.54 10.62
CA CYS A 287 -12.15 -0.19 10.05
C CYS A 287 -10.71 0.33 9.92
N VAL A 288 -10.36 0.89 8.76
CA VAL A 288 -9.04 1.50 8.52
C VAL A 288 -8.72 2.58 9.56
N ARG A 289 -9.74 3.27 10.08
CA ARG A 289 -9.61 4.29 11.13
C ARG A 289 -8.96 3.79 12.43
N ASN A 290 -8.96 2.48 12.65
CA ASN A 290 -8.33 1.88 13.83
C ASN A 290 -6.83 1.63 13.64
N SER A 291 -6.30 1.75 12.41
CA SER A 291 -4.93 1.37 12.08
C SER A 291 -4.15 2.44 11.33
N THR A 292 -4.80 3.26 10.49
CA THR A 292 -4.12 4.32 9.74
C THR A 292 -5.08 5.39 9.23
N ASP A 293 -4.55 6.59 9.04
CA ASP A 293 -5.26 7.70 8.40
C ASP A 293 -5.15 7.67 6.88
N PHE A 294 -4.37 6.74 6.32
CA PHE A 294 -4.08 6.69 4.89
C PHE A 294 -4.86 5.59 4.18
N VAL A 295 -5.49 5.93 3.05
CA VAL A 295 -6.10 4.96 2.13
C VAL A 295 -5.48 5.16 0.77
N LYS A 296 -4.88 4.09 0.24
CA LYS A 296 -4.10 4.14 -1.01
C LYS A 296 -3.22 5.39 -1.00
N GLY A 297 -2.36 5.60 0.00
CA GLY A 297 -1.45 6.76 0.05
C GLY A 297 -2.06 8.17 0.19
N HIS A 298 -3.38 8.32 0.33
CA HIS A 298 -4.03 9.60 0.64
C HIS A 298 -4.32 9.70 2.14
N ASN A 299 -3.90 10.78 2.80
CA ASN A 299 -4.31 11.07 4.17
C ASN A 299 -5.79 11.52 4.19
N LEU A 300 -6.66 10.69 4.76
CA LEU A 300 -8.10 10.94 4.84
C LEU A 300 -8.54 11.50 6.19
N LYS A 301 -7.65 11.68 7.17
CA LYS A 301 -8.02 12.34 8.42
C LYS A 301 -8.14 13.84 8.18
N LEU A 302 -9.37 14.34 8.21
CA LEU A 302 -9.66 15.76 8.02
C LEU A 302 -9.28 16.56 9.27
N ASP A 303 -8.68 17.73 9.08
CA ASP A 303 -8.41 18.66 10.19
C ASP A 303 -9.70 19.26 10.76
N LYS A 304 -10.68 19.48 9.87
CA LYS A 304 -12.04 19.92 10.20
C LYS A 304 -13.03 19.39 9.16
N GLU A 305 -14.31 19.32 9.53
CA GLU A 305 -15.35 18.96 8.57
C GLU A 305 -15.55 20.11 7.54
N PRO A 306 -15.32 19.87 6.23
CA PRO A 306 -15.36 20.94 5.24
C PRO A 306 -16.80 21.37 4.93
N SER A 307 -17.01 22.65 4.66
CA SER A 307 -18.26 23.16 4.09
C SER A 307 -18.48 22.66 2.66
N ALA A 308 -19.71 22.74 2.17
CA ALA A 308 -20.04 22.41 0.78
C ALA A 308 -19.22 23.25 -0.22
N ASP A 309 -18.97 24.52 0.09
CA ASP A 309 -18.16 25.41 -0.76
C ASP A 309 -16.67 25.04 -0.74
N GLU A 310 -16.11 24.68 0.42
CA GLU A 310 -14.73 24.16 0.50
C GLU A 310 -14.58 22.87 -0.31
N ILE A 311 -15.57 21.97 -0.26
CA ILE A 311 -15.59 20.75 -1.07
C ILE A 311 -15.61 21.11 -2.57
N MET A 312 -16.50 21.99 -3.00
CA MET A 312 -16.62 22.35 -4.42
C MET A 312 -15.37 23.06 -4.96
N ARG A 313 -14.66 23.85 -4.13
CA ARG A 313 -13.35 24.40 -4.49
C ARG A 313 -12.28 23.30 -4.62
N ALA A 314 -12.30 22.29 -3.75
CA ALA A 314 -11.36 21.18 -3.78
C ALA A 314 -11.56 20.24 -4.99
N VAL A 315 -12.81 20.08 -5.47
CA VAL A 315 -13.13 19.23 -6.64
C VAL A 315 -12.46 19.72 -7.93
N LYS A 316 -12.19 21.03 -8.06
CA LYS A 316 -11.55 21.65 -9.25
C LYS A 316 -12.23 21.27 -10.57
N ASP A 317 -11.64 20.36 -11.34
CA ASP A 317 -12.17 19.84 -12.61
C ASP A 317 -12.63 18.37 -12.46
N PRO A 318 -13.92 18.14 -12.20
CA PRO A 318 -14.49 16.80 -12.07
C PRO A 318 -14.74 16.10 -13.41
N SER A 319 -14.67 16.81 -14.54
CA SER A 319 -15.12 16.31 -15.85
C SER A 319 -14.26 15.16 -16.39
N LYS A 320 -13.00 15.09 -15.96
CA LYS A 320 -12.06 14.03 -16.31
C LYS A 320 -12.30 12.70 -15.57
N TYR A 321 -13.22 12.66 -14.61
CA TYR A 321 -13.53 11.46 -13.83
C TYR A 321 -14.85 10.85 -14.26
N ARG A 322 -14.92 9.52 -14.24
CA ARG A 322 -16.09 8.74 -14.62
C ARG A 322 -17.26 8.94 -13.66
N GLU A 323 -16.94 9.09 -12.37
CA GLU A 323 -17.92 9.32 -11.31
C GLU A 323 -17.29 10.09 -10.15
N ILE A 324 -18.16 10.75 -9.38
CA ILE A 324 -17.82 11.39 -8.11
C ILE A 324 -18.41 10.56 -6.98
N VAL A 325 -17.61 10.26 -5.95
CA VAL A 325 -17.96 9.30 -4.91
C VAL A 325 -17.90 9.96 -3.54
N PHE A 326 -19.03 10.10 -2.85
CA PHE A 326 -19.06 10.40 -1.43
C PHE A 326 -18.60 9.16 -0.66
N CYS A 327 -17.34 9.17 -0.27
CA CYS A 327 -16.68 8.08 0.41
C CYS A 327 -15.37 8.65 0.97
N GLY A 328 -15.02 8.26 2.18
CA GLY A 328 -13.86 8.81 2.86
C GLY A 328 -13.57 8.05 4.14
N TYR A 329 -13.16 8.79 5.16
CA TYR A 329 -12.79 8.23 6.45
C TYR A 329 -14.04 7.84 7.26
N GLY A 330 -15.08 8.67 7.22
CA GLY A 330 -16.32 8.51 7.99
C GLY A 330 -17.57 8.18 7.17
N GLU A 331 -18.73 8.25 7.84
CA GLU A 331 -20.07 7.99 7.29
C GLU A 331 -20.67 9.26 6.67
N PRO A 332 -20.83 9.34 5.33
CA PRO A 332 -21.32 10.56 4.68
C PRO A 332 -22.71 11.01 5.13
N THR A 333 -23.60 10.07 5.49
CA THR A 333 -24.99 10.41 5.86
C THR A 333 -25.11 11.16 7.18
N LEU A 334 -24.07 11.19 8.02
CA LEU A 334 -23.98 12.09 9.18
C LEU A 334 -23.98 13.58 8.77
N ARG A 335 -23.66 13.87 7.51
CA ARG A 335 -23.68 15.21 6.92
C ARG A 335 -24.58 15.26 5.68
N LEU A 336 -25.78 14.70 5.80
CA LEU A 336 -26.75 14.58 4.72
C LEU A 336 -27.01 15.89 3.98
N ASP A 337 -27.13 17.02 4.69
CA ASP A 337 -27.34 18.33 4.05
C ASP A 337 -26.19 18.72 3.11
N VAL A 338 -24.95 18.45 3.53
CA VAL A 338 -23.76 18.70 2.70
C VAL A 338 -23.71 17.75 1.51
N VAL A 339 -24.05 16.47 1.73
CA VAL A 339 -24.18 15.50 0.62
C VAL A 339 -25.19 16.02 -0.41
N LYS A 340 -26.38 16.43 0.03
CA LYS A 340 -27.44 16.93 -0.86
C LYS A 340 -27.01 18.19 -1.62
N GLU A 341 -26.41 19.15 -0.93
CA GLU A 341 -25.98 20.40 -1.54
C GLU A 341 -24.87 20.17 -2.59
N VAL A 342 -23.82 19.44 -2.23
CA VAL A 342 -22.70 19.14 -3.12
C VAL A 342 -23.16 18.26 -4.28
N ALA A 343 -23.93 17.20 -4.02
CA ALA A 343 -24.49 16.35 -5.06
C ALA A 343 -25.36 17.16 -6.04
N GLY A 344 -26.23 18.04 -5.54
CA GLY A 344 -27.04 18.92 -6.38
C GLY A 344 -26.19 19.83 -7.29
N LYS A 345 -25.12 20.42 -6.75
CA LYS A 345 -24.15 21.21 -7.54
C LYS A 345 -23.46 20.35 -8.61
N LEU A 346 -23.09 19.11 -8.31
CA LEU A 346 -22.45 18.17 -9.25
C LEU A 346 -23.43 17.68 -10.33
N LYS A 347 -24.68 17.35 -9.97
CA LYS A 347 -25.72 16.91 -10.91
C LYS A 347 -26.08 18.00 -11.91
N LYS A 348 -26.10 19.28 -11.50
CA LYS A 348 -26.26 20.43 -12.42
C LYS A 348 -25.15 20.51 -13.47
N LYS A 349 -23.98 19.92 -13.21
CA LYS A 349 -22.88 19.79 -14.18
C LYS A 349 -22.94 18.49 -15.00
N GLY A 350 -24.02 17.70 -14.89
CA GLY A 350 -24.20 16.45 -15.63
C GLY A 350 -23.35 15.28 -15.12
N LEU A 351 -22.78 15.38 -13.92
CA LEU A 351 -21.88 14.35 -13.39
C LEU A 351 -22.65 13.17 -12.78
N SER A 352 -22.03 11.99 -12.82
CA SER A 352 -22.50 10.80 -12.10
C SER A 352 -22.01 10.84 -10.65
N VAL A 353 -22.92 10.61 -9.71
CA VAL A 353 -22.65 10.70 -8.28
C VAL A 353 -23.01 9.39 -7.58
N ARG A 354 -22.06 8.86 -6.82
CA ARG A 354 -22.21 7.67 -5.99
C ARG A 354 -21.99 8.00 -4.53
N MET A 355 -22.73 7.34 -3.63
CA MET A 355 -22.49 7.41 -2.19
C MET A 355 -22.12 6.03 -1.64
N VAL A 356 -21.05 5.96 -0.86
CA VAL A 356 -20.68 4.76 -0.08
C VAL A 356 -21.07 5.02 1.37
N THR A 357 -21.84 4.12 1.96
CA THR A 357 -22.41 4.30 3.30
C THR A 357 -22.43 2.97 4.07
N ASN A 358 -22.45 3.06 5.39
CA ASN A 358 -22.78 1.96 6.29
C ASN A 358 -24.28 1.62 6.30
N GLY A 359 -25.12 2.46 5.69
CA GLY A 359 -26.55 2.24 5.52
C GLY A 359 -27.42 2.67 6.70
N GLU A 360 -26.85 3.35 7.70
CA GLU A 360 -27.58 3.77 8.92
C GLU A 360 -28.23 5.17 8.79
N GLY A 361 -28.28 5.73 7.58
CA GLY A 361 -28.84 7.06 7.32
C GLY A 361 -30.24 7.28 7.91
N ASN A 362 -31.13 6.28 7.80
CA ASN A 362 -32.46 6.37 8.40
C ASN A 362 -32.44 6.42 9.93
N LEU A 363 -31.50 5.72 10.56
CA LEU A 363 -31.33 5.73 12.02
C LEU A 363 -30.79 7.07 12.51
N ILE A 364 -29.81 7.61 11.79
CA ILE A 364 -29.22 8.93 12.06
C ILE A 364 -30.30 10.03 12.02
N HIS A 365 -31.14 10.02 10.99
CA HIS A 365 -32.13 11.08 10.74
C HIS A 365 -33.53 10.77 11.29
N LYS A 366 -33.73 9.58 11.88
CA LYS A 366 -35.00 9.09 12.44
C LYS A 366 -36.19 9.12 11.46
N ARG A 367 -35.91 9.01 10.17
CA ARG A 367 -36.89 9.01 9.07
C ARG A 367 -36.22 8.46 7.79
N SER A 368 -37.00 8.04 6.80
CA SER A 368 -36.44 7.65 5.50
C SER A 368 -35.73 8.82 4.83
N ILE A 369 -34.47 8.62 4.41
CA ILE A 369 -33.70 9.60 3.62
C ILE A 369 -33.68 9.25 2.13
N ALA A 370 -34.16 8.07 1.73
CA ALA A 370 -34.04 7.58 0.36
C ALA A 370 -34.71 8.52 -0.67
N GLY A 371 -35.88 9.06 -0.32
CA GLY A 371 -36.57 10.04 -1.16
C GLY A 371 -35.82 11.35 -1.31
N GLU A 372 -35.01 11.75 -0.31
CA GLU A 372 -34.21 12.97 -0.37
C GLU A 372 -32.95 12.81 -1.24
N LEU A 373 -32.48 11.58 -1.44
CA LEU A 373 -31.33 11.25 -2.29
C LEU A 373 -31.72 11.10 -3.75
N LYS A 374 -33.02 10.91 -4.04
CA LYS A 374 -33.55 10.71 -5.39
C LYS A 374 -33.18 11.87 -6.31
N GLY A 375 -32.59 11.55 -7.46
CA GLY A 375 -32.12 12.54 -8.45
C GLY A 375 -30.81 13.24 -8.08
N LEU A 376 -30.32 13.09 -6.84
CA LEU A 376 -29.02 13.61 -6.39
C LEU A 376 -27.93 12.54 -6.43
N ILE A 377 -28.27 11.31 -6.07
CA ILE A 377 -27.37 10.16 -6.03
C ILE A 377 -27.82 9.12 -7.06
N ASP A 378 -26.94 8.77 -8.00
CA ASP A 378 -27.23 7.79 -9.05
C ASP A 378 -27.04 6.34 -8.55
N LYS A 379 -26.06 6.13 -7.66
CA LYS A 379 -25.76 4.82 -7.06
C LYS A 379 -25.46 4.94 -5.56
N VAL A 380 -25.94 3.99 -4.76
CA VAL A 380 -25.54 3.82 -3.36
C VAL A 380 -24.86 2.46 -3.19
N SER A 381 -23.64 2.47 -2.66
CA SER A 381 -22.92 1.27 -2.23
C SER A 381 -23.05 1.12 -0.72
N VAL A 382 -23.80 0.12 -0.25
CA VAL A 382 -24.10 -0.09 1.18
C VAL A 382 -23.22 -1.19 1.77
N SER A 383 -22.56 -0.90 2.89
CA SER A 383 -21.71 -1.86 3.61
C SER A 383 -22.51 -2.70 4.61
N LEU A 384 -23.13 -3.79 4.13
CA LEU A 384 -23.80 -4.76 5.01
C LEU A 384 -22.80 -5.70 5.71
N ASN A 385 -21.64 -5.93 5.10
CA ASN A 385 -20.44 -6.60 5.62
C ASN A 385 -20.55 -8.10 5.91
N VAL A 386 -21.68 -8.59 6.43
CA VAL A 386 -21.84 -9.95 6.95
C VAL A 386 -23.23 -10.53 6.59
N ASP A 387 -23.47 -11.80 6.89
CA ASP A 387 -24.71 -12.51 6.51
C ASP A 387 -25.76 -12.67 7.63
N THR A 388 -25.43 -12.35 8.88
CA THR A 388 -26.36 -12.47 10.02
C THR A 388 -26.44 -11.23 10.90
N ARG A 389 -27.53 -11.12 11.68
CA ARG A 389 -27.75 -10.05 12.66
C ARG A 389 -26.69 -10.07 13.76
N GLU A 390 -26.43 -11.25 14.30
CA GLU A 390 -25.50 -11.46 15.41
C GLU A 390 -24.07 -11.10 15.00
N GLN A 391 -23.69 -11.47 13.77
CA GLN A 391 -22.40 -11.07 13.22
C GLN A 391 -22.35 -9.57 12.99
N PHE A 392 -23.43 -8.95 12.49
CA PHE A 392 -23.46 -7.52 12.22
C PHE A 392 -23.25 -6.73 13.50
N ASP A 393 -23.97 -7.08 14.56
CA ASP A 393 -23.85 -6.41 15.86
C ASP A 393 -22.44 -6.58 16.45
N LYS A 394 -21.83 -7.77 16.29
CA LYS A 394 -20.46 -8.05 16.76
C LYS A 394 -19.40 -7.30 15.96
N VAL A 395 -19.56 -7.23 14.65
CA VAL A 395 -18.56 -6.75 13.71
C VAL A 395 -18.65 -5.24 13.54
N CYS A 396 -19.83 -4.69 13.28
CA CYS A 396 -20.05 -3.27 12.98
C CYS A 396 -20.13 -2.41 14.26
N LYS A 397 -20.68 -2.97 15.34
CA LYS A 397 -20.85 -2.29 16.65
C LYS A 397 -21.45 -0.89 16.49
N SER A 398 -22.68 -0.86 15.99
CA SER A 398 -23.45 0.36 15.79
C SER A 398 -23.71 1.09 17.12
N GLU A 399 -23.65 2.42 17.10
CA GLU A 399 -24.05 3.26 18.23
C GLU A 399 -25.55 3.18 18.55
N PHE A 400 -26.37 2.72 17.61
CA PHE A 400 -27.82 2.56 17.79
C PHE A 400 -28.21 1.24 18.49
N GLY A 401 -27.23 0.41 18.84
CA GLY A 401 -27.45 -0.89 19.46
C GLY A 401 -27.82 -2.01 18.47
N PRO A 402 -28.31 -3.16 18.97
CA PRO A 402 -28.66 -4.32 18.15
C PRO A 402 -29.79 -4.05 17.14
N GLY A 403 -29.80 -4.83 16.06
CA GLY A 403 -30.87 -4.75 15.04
C GLY A 403 -30.56 -3.80 13.87
N GLY A 404 -29.35 -3.23 13.83
CA GLY A 404 -28.87 -2.41 12.71
C GLY A 404 -28.94 -3.16 11.37
N PHE A 405 -28.72 -4.47 11.36
CA PHE A 405 -28.77 -5.31 10.16
C PHE A 405 -30.09 -5.20 9.38
N ASP A 406 -31.23 -5.30 10.07
CA ASP A 406 -32.53 -5.20 9.41
C ASP A 406 -32.82 -3.76 8.95
N LYS A 407 -32.40 -2.77 9.73
CA LYS A 407 -32.57 -1.35 9.42
C LYS A 407 -31.74 -0.91 8.22
N VAL A 408 -30.53 -1.44 8.07
CA VAL A 408 -29.72 -1.26 6.86
C VAL A 408 -30.39 -1.93 5.65
N LYS A 409 -30.97 -3.13 5.81
CA LYS A 409 -31.74 -3.80 4.74
C LYS A 409 -32.99 -3.02 4.34
N GLU A 410 -33.69 -2.41 5.30
CA GLU A 410 -34.82 -1.51 5.06
C GLU A 410 -34.38 -0.31 4.22
N PHE A 411 -33.31 0.38 4.63
CA PHE A 411 -32.72 1.49 3.88
C PHE A 411 -32.32 1.10 2.44
N ILE A 412 -31.74 -0.09 2.25
CA ILE A 412 -31.40 -0.63 0.91
C ILE A 412 -32.64 -0.75 0.03
N LYS A 413 -33.74 -1.31 0.56
CA LYS A 413 -35.01 -1.46 -0.18
C LYS A 413 -35.59 -0.10 -0.54
N GLU A 414 -35.63 0.83 0.42
CA GLU A 414 -36.16 2.18 0.17
C GLU A 414 -35.35 2.94 -0.90
N CYS A 415 -34.01 2.82 -0.90
CA CYS A 415 -33.19 3.43 -1.96
C CYS A 415 -33.53 2.86 -3.34
N LYS A 416 -33.69 1.53 -3.42
CA LYS A 416 -34.09 0.88 -4.66
C LYS A 416 -35.48 1.34 -5.11
N ASP A 417 -36.45 1.40 -4.19
CA ASP A 417 -37.83 1.84 -4.49
C ASP A 417 -37.87 3.32 -4.89
N ALA A 418 -36.94 4.14 -4.40
CA ALA A 418 -36.74 5.52 -4.85
C ALA A 418 -36.13 5.63 -6.26
N GLY A 419 -35.75 4.51 -6.89
CA GLY A 419 -35.16 4.44 -8.22
C GLY A 419 -33.63 4.63 -8.23
N ILE A 420 -32.96 4.52 -7.08
CA ILE A 420 -31.50 4.64 -6.98
C ILE A 420 -30.88 3.27 -7.22
N LYS A 421 -29.79 3.20 -8.01
CA LYS A 421 -29.06 1.95 -8.18
C LYS A 421 -28.40 1.56 -6.85
N VAL A 422 -28.62 0.35 -6.37
CA VAL A 422 -28.01 -0.12 -5.11
C VAL A 422 -27.05 -1.27 -5.36
N GLU A 423 -25.89 -1.22 -4.71
CA GLU A 423 -24.93 -2.31 -4.62
C GLU A 423 -24.63 -2.59 -3.14
N VAL A 424 -24.78 -3.84 -2.70
CA VAL A 424 -24.46 -4.24 -1.34
C VAL A 424 -23.08 -4.86 -1.29
N THR A 425 -22.30 -4.52 -0.27
CA THR A 425 -20.96 -5.08 -0.08
C THR A 425 -20.88 -5.98 1.15
N PHE A 426 -20.23 -7.12 0.98
CA PHE A 426 -19.93 -8.09 2.04
C PHE A 426 -18.42 -8.30 2.16
N LEU A 427 -17.95 -8.72 3.32
CA LEU A 427 -16.56 -9.07 3.57
C LEU A 427 -16.40 -10.60 3.58
N ASP A 428 -15.29 -11.10 3.05
CA ASP A 428 -14.87 -12.50 3.18
C ASP A 428 -14.21 -12.78 4.55
N LEU A 429 -14.87 -12.34 5.61
CA LEU A 429 -14.46 -12.59 6.99
C LEU A 429 -14.58 -14.08 7.36
N PRO A 430 -13.66 -14.61 8.20
CA PRO A 430 -13.84 -15.93 8.78
C PRO A 430 -15.21 -16.08 9.46
N GLY A 431 -15.97 -17.10 9.07
CA GLY A 431 -17.31 -17.39 9.60
C GLY A 431 -18.46 -16.72 8.85
N VAL A 432 -18.22 -15.84 7.88
CA VAL A 432 -19.27 -15.29 7.01
C VAL A 432 -19.62 -16.28 5.90
N ASP A 433 -20.91 -16.61 5.75
CA ASP A 433 -21.39 -17.49 4.67
C ASP A 433 -21.60 -16.67 3.37
N LEU A 434 -20.62 -16.75 2.48
CA LEU A 434 -20.66 -16.07 1.18
C LEU A 434 -21.86 -16.49 0.30
N LYS A 435 -22.35 -17.73 0.42
CA LYS A 435 -23.55 -18.16 -0.31
C LYS A 435 -24.79 -17.47 0.25
N ARG A 436 -24.87 -17.31 1.57
CA ARG A 436 -25.94 -16.56 2.21
C ARG A 436 -25.88 -15.06 1.89
N CYS A 437 -24.70 -14.44 1.90
CA CYS A 437 -24.51 -13.07 1.42
C CYS A 437 -25.10 -12.87 0.02
N LYS A 438 -24.80 -13.79 -0.90
CA LYS A 438 -25.33 -13.76 -2.27
C LYS A 438 -26.86 -13.87 -2.29
N ARG A 439 -27.47 -14.81 -1.54
CA ARG A 439 -28.93 -14.93 -1.42
C ARG A 439 -29.57 -13.65 -0.87
N ILE A 440 -28.99 -13.04 0.17
CA ILE A 440 -29.49 -11.78 0.74
C ILE A 440 -29.54 -10.70 -0.33
N ALA A 441 -28.48 -10.53 -1.12
CA ALA A 441 -28.45 -9.49 -2.15
C ALA A 441 -29.37 -9.79 -3.33
N GLU A 442 -29.29 -10.99 -3.92
CA GLU A 442 -29.96 -11.31 -5.18
C GLU A 442 -31.43 -11.71 -4.99
N GLU A 443 -31.75 -12.46 -3.94
CA GLU A 443 -33.09 -13.03 -3.72
C GLU A 443 -33.93 -12.13 -2.80
N GLU A 444 -33.38 -11.70 -1.66
CA GLU A 444 -34.13 -10.94 -0.66
C GLU A 444 -34.23 -9.44 -0.98
N LEU A 445 -33.09 -8.83 -1.37
CA LEU A 445 -33.00 -7.39 -1.65
C LEU A 445 -33.15 -7.10 -3.15
N LYS A 446 -32.80 -8.07 -4.01
CA LYS A 446 -32.82 -7.97 -5.48
C LYS A 446 -32.01 -6.76 -5.97
N VAL A 447 -30.75 -6.68 -5.54
CA VAL A 447 -29.78 -5.61 -5.84
C VAL A 447 -28.42 -6.20 -6.24
N ASP A 448 -27.55 -5.38 -6.85
CA ASP A 448 -26.19 -5.80 -7.17
C ASP A 448 -25.40 -6.09 -5.88
N PHE A 449 -24.38 -6.95 -5.95
CA PHE A 449 -23.47 -7.16 -4.83
C PHE A 449 -21.99 -7.23 -5.22
N ARG A 450 -21.14 -6.95 -4.25
CA ARG A 450 -19.68 -7.05 -4.39
C ARG A 450 -19.05 -7.64 -3.13
N LEU A 451 -18.22 -8.66 -3.29
CA LEU A 451 -17.37 -9.17 -2.22
C LEU A 451 -16.12 -8.30 -2.08
N ARG A 452 -15.79 -7.94 -0.85
CA ARG A 452 -14.56 -7.24 -0.49
C ARG A 452 -13.66 -8.20 0.28
N ARG A 453 -12.38 -8.21 -0.10
CA ARG A 453 -11.37 -8.97 0.65
C ARG A 453 -11.08 -8.27 1.97
N TYR A 454 -11.10 -9.03 3.05
CA TYR A 454 -10.73 -8.63 4.38
C TYR A 454 -9.30 -8.10 4.37
N ASN A 455 -9.06 -7.00 5.11
CA ASN A 455 -7.79 -6.25 5.13
C ASN A 455 -7.34 -5.60 3.81
N VAL A 456 -8.15 -5.63 2.75
CA VAL A 456 -7.90 -4.82 1.53
C VAL A 456 -8.86 -3.64 1.53
N VAL A 457 -8.32 -2.43 1.70
CA VAL A 457 -9.10 -1.17 1.71
C VAL A 457 -8.93 -0.47 0.36
N GLY A 458 -10.04 -0.01 -0.23
CA GLY A 458 -10.10 0.59 -1.58
C GLY A 458 -10.33 -0.43 -2.66
#